data_AF-A0A7R9KI55-F1
#
_entry.id   AF-A0A7R9KI55-F1
#
_cell.length_a   1.000
_cell.length_b   1.000
_cell.length_c   1.000
_cell.angle_alpha   90.00
_cell.angle_beta   90.00
_cell.angle_gamma   90.00
#
_symmetry.space_group_name_H-M   'P 1'
#
loop_
_entity.id
_entity.type
_entity.pdbx_description
1 polymer ?
#
loop_
_entity_poly.entity_id
_entity_poly.type
_entity_poly.pdbx_seq_one_letter_code
_entity_poly.pdbx_strand_id
1 'polypeptide(L)'
;MICMMGVWNVPFISEVYLMNGSLLKGRESNEIEETFSPQFYSNKYPDLDSDMTFCALLRDNGIFMFVTNVEDFGHLVISSTFDTNRLNPDFYEIYSNQKDWQKRYIHEDYSNILKAETQVEQPCPDVFWFPVVTPAFCTQLIEIMENHGEWSEGKNKDPRLAGGYENVPTR
;
A
#
# COMPACT_ATOMS: atom_id res chain seq x y z
N MET A 1 -16.27 21.06 4.17
CA MET A 1 -15.45 21.12 2.94
C MET A 1 -16.25 20.45 1.84
N ILE A 2 -16.64 21.18 0.79
CA ILE A 2 -17.36 20.59 -0.35
C ILE A 2 -16.31 20.11 -1.34
N CYS A 3 -16.18 18.80 -1.53
CA CYS A 3 -15.32 18.24 -2.57
C CYS A 3 -16.10 18.30 -3.89
N MET A 4 -15.63 19.09 -4.86
CA MET A 4 -16.23 19.10 -6.19
C MET A 4 -15.80 17.84 -6.94
N MET A 5 -16.78 17.09 -7.45
CA MET A 5 -16.56 15.89 -8.27
C MET A 5 -16.66 16.26 -9.76
N GLY A 6 -15.80 15.69 -10.60
CA GLY A 6 -15.81 15.95 -12.02
C GLY A 6 -14.62 15.37 -12.77
N VAL A 7 -14.49 15.80 -14.02
CA VAL A 7 -13.34 15.50 -14.89
C VAL A 7 -12.54 16.78 -15.09
N TRP A 8 -11.26 16.73 -14.77
CA TRP A 8 -10.39 17.88 -14.65
C TRP A 8 -9.26 17.78 -15.67
N ASN A 9 -9.09 18.80 -16.51
CA ASN A 9 -7.89 18.93 -17.31
C ASN A 9 -6.75 19.42 -16.41
N VAL A 10 -5.69 18.63 -16.28
CA VAL A 10 -4.58 18.88 -15.35
C VAL A 10 -3.24 18.87 -16.09
N PRO A 11 -2.22 19.59 -15.59
CA PRO A 11 -0.93 19.66 -16.25
C PRO A 11 -0.07 18.40 -16.02
N PHE A 12 -0.41 17.55 -15.06
CA PHE A 12 0.41 16.39 -14.68
C PHE A 12 -0.47 15.23 -14.21
N ILE A 13 -0.13 14.02 -14.65
CA ILE A 13 -0.72 12.74 -14.23
C ILE A 13 0.40 11.71 -14.08
N SER A 14 0.23 10.75 -13.16
CA SER A 14 1.17 9.65 -12.95
C SER A 14 0.44 8.40 -12.47
N GLU A 15 1.17 7.30 -12.27
CA GLU A 15 0.70 6.00 -11.73
C GLU A 15 -0.26 5.22 -12.65
N VAL A 16 -1.49 5.72 -12.82
CA VAL A 16 -2.56 4.99 -13.52
C VAL A 16 -3.32 5.94 -14.46
N TYR A 17 -3.27 5.64 -15.75
CA TYR A 17 -3.98 6.39 -16.78
C TYR A 17 -4.34 5.52 -17.97
N LEU A 18 -5.42 5.89 -18.66
CA LEU A 18 -5.85 5.27 -19.91
C LEU A 18 -5.55 6.23 -21.07
N MET A 19 -4.95 5.69 -22.14
CA MET A 19 -4.64 6.45 -23.34
C MET A 19 -5.30 5.83 -24.57
N ASN A 20 -5.81 6.68 -25.46
CA ASN A 20 -6.30 6.25 -26.76
C ASN A 20 -5.14 5.73 -27.62
N GLY A 21 -5.19 4.46 -28.03
CA GLY A 21 -4.13 3.83 -28.84
C GLY A 21 -3.86 4.49 -30.19
N SER A 22 -4.80 5.27 -30.73
CA SER A 22 -4.57 6.07 -31.94
C SER A 22 -3.50 7.14 -31.73
N LEU A 23 -3.27 7.62 -30.50
CA LEU A 23 -2.18 8.55 -30.18
C LEU A 23 -0.80 7.90 -30.30
N LEU A 24 -0.71 6.57 -30.15
CA LEU A 24 0.54 5.83 -30.27
C LEU A 24 0.96 5.60 -31.73
N LYS A 25 -0.02 5.61 -32.66
CA LYS A 25 0.22 5.38 -34.08
C LYS A 25 0.77 6.60 -34.81
N GLY A 26 0.94 7.72 -34.10
CA GLY A 26 1.33 8.99 -34.68
C GLY A 26 0.16 9.70 -35.35
N ARG A 27 0.12 11.02 -35.25
CA ARG A 27 -0.73 11.83 -36.12
C ARG A 27 0.10 12.13 -37.36
N GLU A 28 -0.35 11.70 -38.53
CA GLU A 28 0.17 12.22 -39.79
C GLU A 28 -0.31 13.67 -39.91
N SER A 29 0.48 14.61 -39.41
CA SER A 29 0.31 16.02 -39.74
C SER A 29 1.01 16.27 -41.08
N ASN A 30 0.24 16.72 -42.06
CA ASN A 30 0.67 17.02 -43.44
C ASN A 30 1.73 18.14 -43.57
N GLU A 31 2.38 18.54 -42.48
CA GLU A 31 3.42 19.54 -42.46
C GLU A 31 4.57 19.01 -41.58
N ILE A 32 5.58 18.47 -42.26
CA ILE A 32 6.98 18.39 -41.84
C ILE A 32 7.25 17.59 -40.54
N GLU A 33 7.64 16.32 -40.75
CA GLU A 33 8.60 15.52 -39.97
C GLU A 33 8.64 15.75 -38.45
N GLU A 34 7.65 15.23 -37.72
CA GLU A 34 7.88 14.57 -36.44
C GLU A 34 6.60 13.82 -36.04
N THR A 35 6.59 12.51 -36.27
CA THR A 35 5.50 11.64 -35.80
C THR A 35 5.53 11.65 -34.28
N PHE A 36 4.69 12.50 -33.66
CA PHE A 36 4.58 12.53 -32.21
C PHE A 36 4.14 11.16 -31.68
N SER A 37 4.95 10.58 -30.80
CA SER A 37 4.60 9.42 -30.00
C SER A 37 4.82 9.77 -28.52
N PRO A 38 3.90 9.38 -27.62
CA PRO A 38 4.09 9.51 -26.18
C PRO A 38 5.32 8.72 -25.75
N GLN A 39 6.28 9.39 -25.11
CA GLN A 39 7.55 8.82 -24.66
C GLN A 39 7.80 9.18 -23.20
N PHE A 40 8.56 8.33 -22.51
CA PHE A 40 9.00 8.56 -21.14
C PHE A 40 10.42 9.12 -21.05
N TYR A 41 11.07 9.28 -22.20
CA TYR A 41 12.42 9.82 -22.31
C TYR A 41 12.45 10.77 -23.51
N SER A 42 13.15 11.89 -23.39
CA SER A 42 13.34 12.83 -24.48
C SER A 42 14.63 13.62 -24.32
N ASN A 43 15.39 13.75 -25.41
CA ASN A 43 16.56 14.64 -25.45
C ASN A 43 16.19 16.12 -25.24
N LYS A 44 14.91 16.49 -25.42
CA LYS A 44 14.41 17.84 -25.14
C LYS A 44 14.41 18.16 -23.63
N TYR A 45 14.23 17.13 -22.79
CA TYR A 45 14.12 17.25 -21.34
C TYR A 45 15.02 16.21 -20.65
N PRO A 46 16.36 16.31 -20.78
CA PRO A 46 17.28 15.27 -20.31
C PRO A 46 17.34 15.15 -18.78
N ASP A 47 16.98 16.22 -18.06
CA ASP A 47 17.07 16.29 -16.59
C ASP A 47 15.73 16.01 -15.88
N LEU A 48 14.65 15.77 -16.64
CA LEU A 48 13.34 15.44 -16.07
C LEU A 48 13.20 13.94 -15.83
N ASP A 49 12.47 13.57 -14.77
CA ASP A 49 12.06 12.17 -14.60
C ASP A 49 11.10 11.72 -15.70
N SER A 50 10.83 10.42 -15.76
CA SER A 50 10.03 9.80 -16.81
C SER A 50 8.61 10.34 -16.89
N ASP A 51 7.97 10.59 -15.74
CA ASP A 51 6.58 11.01 -15.68
C ASP A 51 6.46 12.50 -16.03
N MET A 52 7.40 13.31 -15.55
CA MET A 52 7.51 14.71 -15.93
C MET A 52 7.79 14.87 -17.43
N THR A 53 8.69 14.06 -17.99
CA THR A 53 9.00 14.03 -19.43
C THR A 53 7.76 13.67 -20.24
N PHE A 54 7.08 12.60 -19.86
CA PHE A 54 5.84 12.16 -20.50
C PHE A 54 4.77 13.25 -20.51
N CYS A 55 4.48 13.86 -19.36
CA CYS A 55 3.49 14.93 -19.27
C CYS A 55 3.92 16.17 -20.06
N ALA A 56 5.21 16.53 -20.05
CA ALA A 56 5.72 17.67 -20.82
C ALA A 56 5.52 17.49 -22.32
N LEU A 57 5.84 16.30 -22.84
CA LEU A 57 5.66 15.95 -24.24
C LEU A 57 4.18 16.02 -24.67
N LEU A 58 3.25 15.54 -23.84
CA LEU A 58 1.81 15.64 -24.14
C LEU A 58 1.34 17.10 -24.21
N ARG A 59 1.79 17.95 -23.27
CA ARG A 59 1.46 19.38 -23.28
C ARG A 59 2.02 20.10 -24.49
N ASP A 60 3.26 19.81 -24.88
CA ASP A 60 3.91 20.40 -26.06
C ASP A 60 3.15 20.09 -27.36
N ASN A 61 2.45 18.95 -27.39
CA ASN A 61 1.66 18.49 -28.53
C ASN A 61 0.16 18.80 -28.40
N GLY A 62 -0.23 19.63 -27.43
CA GLY A 62 -1.61 20.06 -27.22
C GLY A 62 -2.56 18.92 -26.82
N ILE A 63 -2.04 17.84 -26.24
CA ILE A 63 -2.82 16.71 -25.77
C ILE A 63 -3.19 16.96 -24.30
N PHE A 64 -4.49 17.02 -24.04
CA PHE A 64 -5.01 17.19 -22.69
C PHE A 64 -4.88 15.91 -21.87
N MET A 65 -4.57 16.10 -20.59
CA MET A 65 -4.50 15.04 -19.59
C MET A 65 -5.64 15.26 -18.62
N PHE A 66 -6.47 14.23 -18.41
CA PHE A 66 -7.66 14.33 -17.60
C PHE A 66 -7.56 13.44 -16.36
N VAL A 67 -7.97 13.98 -15.20
CA VAL A 67 -8.17 13.24 -13.96
C VAL A 67 -9.64 13.28 -13.59
N THR A 68 -10.18 12.15 -13.16
CA THR A 68 -11.56 12.03 -12.68
C THR A 68 -11.57 11.62 -11.21
N ASN A 69 -12.40 12.32 -10.42
CA ASN A 69 -12.71 11.96 -9.03
C ASN A 69 -14.21 11.69 -8.85
N VAL A 70 -14.89 11.30 -9.93
CA VAL A 70 -16.34 10.99 -9.94
C VAL A 70 -16.64 9.70 -9.17
N GLU A 71 -15.71 8.75 -9.19
CA GLU A 71 -15.81 7.48 -8.48
C GLU A 71 -14.57 7.28 -7.58
N ASP A 72 -14.69 6.43 -6.57
CA ASP A 72 -13.53 5.94 -5.82
C ASP A 72 -12.87 4.80 -6.61
N PHE A 73 -11.73 5.11 -7.23
CA PHE A 73 -10.94 4.15 -8.00
C PHE A 73 -9.95 3.36 -7.14
N GLY A 74 -9.65 3.81 -5.92
CA GLY A 74 -8.65 3.20 -5.05
C GLY A 74 -7.71 4.21 -4.39
N HIS A 75 -6.53 3.74 -4.01
CA HIS A 75 -5.53 4.53 -3.30
C HIS A 75 -4.12 4.15 -3.75
N LEU A 76 -3.16 5.02 -3.47
CA LEU A 76 -1.74 4.78 -3.71
C LEU A 76 -1.08 4.23 -2.44
N VAL A 77 -0.16 3.28 -2.62
CA VAL A 77 0.65 2.73 -1.53
C VAL A 77 1.93 3.54 -1.35
N ILE A 78 2.37 3.69 -0.10
CA ILE A 78 3.62 4.35 0.26
C ILE A 78 4.74 3.31 0.19
N SER A 79 5.61 3.42 -0.80
CA SER A 79 6.74 2.51 -1.00
C SER A 79 8.07 3.02 -0.41
N SER A 80 8.16 4.29 -0.03
CA SER A 80 9.41 4.95 0.38
C SER A 80 10.05 4.37 1.64
N THR A 81 9.28 3.73 2.51
CA THR A 81 9.74 3.16 3.79
C THR A 81 9.80 1.64 3.80
N PHE A 82 9.57 0.99 2.66
CA PHE A 82 9.41 -0.46 2.58
C PHE A 82 10.76 -1.18 2.73
N ASP A 83 10.90 -2.02 3.76
CA ASP A 83 12.14 -2.75 4.07
C ASP A 83 12.11 -4.19 3.53
N THR A 84 12.73 -4.39 2.37
CA THR A 84 12.79 -5.70 1.69
C THR A 84 13.70 -6.73 2.35
N ASN A 85 14.46 -6.36 3.40
CA ASN A 85 15.41 -7.30 4.04
C ASN A 85 14.75 -8.20 5.09
N ARG A 86 13.47 -7.97 5.41
CA ARG A 86 12.73 -8.77 6.40
C ARG A 86 12.10 -9.99 5.74
N LEU A 87 11.92 -11.07 6.50
CA LEU A 87 11.31 -12.31 6.01
C LEU A 87 9.86 -12.10 5.51
N ASN A 88 9.11 -11.24 6.20
CA ASN A 88 7.76 -10.83 5.84
C ASN A 88 7.65 -9.29 5.93
N PRO A 89 8.10 -8.53 4.90
CA PRO A 89 8.17 -7.07 4.94
C PRO A 89 6.83 -6.39 5.21
N ASP A 90 5.77 -6.86 4.54
CA ASP A 90 4.42 -6.33 4.63
C ASP A 90 3.86 -6.36 6.06
N PHE A 91 4.38 -7.26 6.92
CA PHE A 91 3.97 -7.35 8.32
C PHE A 91 4.26 -6.06 9.11
N TYR A 92 5.26 -5.28 8.69
CA TYR A 92 5.71 -4.07 9.36
C TYR A 92 5.12 -2.78 8.78
N GLU A 93 4.26 -2.88 7.77
CA GLU A 93 3.67 -1.75 7.05
C GLU A 93 2.42 -1.17 7.73
N ILE A 94 2.14 -1.54 8.98
CA ILE A 94 0.94 -1.10 9.72
C ILE A 94 0.79 0.43 9.79
N TYR A 95 1.90 1.17 9.83
CA TYR A 95 1.92 2.62 9.93
C TYR A 95 1.90 3.33 8.57
N SER A 96 2.59 2.79 7.58
CA SER A 96 2.72 3.41 6.25
C SER A 96 1.55 3.07 5.34
N ASN A 97 1.04 1.84 5.40
CA ASN A 97 0.00 1.32 4.51
C ASN A 97 -1.12 0.64 5.30
N GLN A 98 -1.65 1.34 6.31
CA GLN A 98 -2.62 0.80 7.28
C GLN A 98 -3.84 0.13 6.63
N LYS A 99 -4.38 0.69 5.55
CA LYS A 99 -5.58 0.17 4.86
C LYS A 99 -5.31 -1.22 4.25
N ASP A 100 -4.19 -1.37 3.56
CA ASP A 100 -3.79 -2.64 2.96
C ASP A 100 -3.37 -3.66 4.02
N TRP A 101 -2.64 -3.20 5.04
CA TRP A 101 -2.25 -4.00 6.18
C TRP A 101 -3.47 -4.57 6.92
N GLN A 102 -4.46 -3.73 7.23
CA GLN A 102 -5.70 -4.13 7.88
C GLN A 102 -6.45 -5.16 7.03
N LYS A 103 -6.61 -4.91 5.73
CA LYS A 103 -7.29 -5.84 4.82
C LYS A 103 -6.61 -7.21 4.76
N ARG A 104 -5.28 -7.27 4.90
CA ARG A 104 -4.52 -8.52 4.87
C ARG A 104 -4.51 -9.25 6.22
N TYR A 105 -4.37 -8.52 7.32
CA TYR A 105 -3.98 -9.10 8.61
C TYR A 105 -5.05 -9.04 9.69
N ILE A 106 -6.03 -8.16 9.59
CA ILE A 106 -7.15 -8.10 10.54
C ILE A 106 -8.28 -8.99 10.03
N HIS A 107 -8.89 -9.75 10.94
CA HIS A 107 -9.99 -10.63 10.58
C HIS A 107 -11.19 -9.82 10.06
N GLU A 108 -11.85 -10.31 9.02
CA GLU A 108 -12.97 -9.61 8.36
C GLU A 108 -14.09 -9.27 9.36
N ASP A 109 -14.40 -10.21 10.25
CA ASP A 109 -15.41 -10.02 11.30
C ASP A 109 -14.96 -9.19 12.50
N TYR A 110 -13.68 -8.78 12.61
CA TYR A 110 -13.21 -8.00 13.76
C TYR A 110 -14.01 -6.71 13.95
N SER A 111 -14.32 -6.02 12.85
CA SER A 111 -15.08 -4.77 12.90
C SER A 111 -16.52 -4.95 13.38
N ASN A 112 -17.08 -6.17 13.29
CA ASN A 112 -18.45 -6.43 13.74
C ASN A 112 -18.57 -6.32 15.26
N ILE A 113 -17.52 -6.65 16.01
CA ILE A 113 -17.50 -6.62 17.47
C ILE A 113 -17.72 -5.21 18.03
N LEU A 114 -17.35 -4.18 17.26
CA LEU A 114 -17.52 -2.78 17.64
C LEU A 114 -18.97 -2.29 17.49
N LYS A 115 -19.84 -3.08 16.85
CA LYS A 115 -21.26 -2.76 16.69
C LYS A 115 -22.01 -3.10 17.98
N ALA A 116 -22.87 -2.18 18.43
CA ALA A 116 -23.63 -2.32 19.67
C ALA A 116 -24.54 -3.57 19.72
N GLU A 117 -24.92 -4.10 18.56
CA GLU A 117 -25.81 -5.26 18.43
C GLU A 117 -25.08 -6.61 18.47
N THR A 118 -23.75 -6.61 18.36
CA THR A 118 -22.97 -7.86 18.27
C THR A 118 -22.73 -8.44 19.66
N GLN A 119 -23.30 -9.63 19.91
CA GLN A 119 -23.04 -10.38 21.12
C GLN A 119 -21.72 -11.15 20.98
N VAL A 120 -20.73 -10.74 21.77
CA VAL A 120 -19.44 -11.42 21.86
C VAL A 120 -19.55 -12.66 22.72
N GLU A 121 -18.95 -13.77 22.29
CA GLU A 121 -18.92 -15.01 23.05
C GLU A 121 -18.15 -14.82 24.36
N GLN A 122 -18.68 -15.38 25.44
CA GLN A 122 -18.04 -15.38 26.76
C GLN A 122 -17.96 -16.81 27.29
N PRO A 123 -16.88 -17.56 26.99
CA PRO A 123 -16.73 -18.94 27.46
C PRO A 123 -16.64 -19.04 28.99
N CYS A 124 -16.16 -17.99 29.66
CA CYS A 124 -16.10 -17.88 31.12
C CYS A 124 -16.54 -16.47 31.55
N PRO A 125 -16.98 -16.27 32.82
CA PRO A 125 -17.24 -14.95 33.36
C PRO A 125 -16.04 -14.02 33.15
N ASP A 126 -16.29 -12.84 32.59
CA ASP A 126 -15.28 -11.81 32.29
C ASP A 126 -14.18 -12.24 31.29
N VAL A 127 -14.39 -13.31 30.52
CA VAL A 127 -13.51 -13.74 29.42
C VAL A 127 -14.26 -13.63 28.11
N PHE A 128 -13.81 -12.73 27.24
CA PHE A 128 -14.41 -12.48 25.93
C PHE A 128 -13.62 -13.20 24.84
N TRP A 129 -14.32 -13.83 23.91
CA TRP A 129 -13.71 -14.55 22.79
C TRP A 129 -14.24 -14.04 21.46
N PHE A 130 -13.32 -13.61 20.58
CA PHE A 130 -13.65 -13.03 19.29
C PHE A 130 -12.46 -13.10 18.32
N PRO A 131 -12.70 -13.07 17.00
CA PRO A 131 -11.64 -13.10 16.01
C PRO A 131 -10.93 -11.74 15.91
N VAL A 132 -9.59 -11.75 15.81
CA VAL A 132 -8.76 -10.53 15.75
C VAL A 132 -8.00 -10.43 14.44
N VAL A 133 -7.25 -11.48 14.10
CA VAL A 133 -6.30 -11.49 12.99
C VAL A 133 -6.59 -12.63 12.02
N THR A 134 -6.11 -12.50 10.79
CA THR A 134 -6.24 -13.54 9.75
C THR A 134 -5.25 -14.69 9.96
N PRO A 135 -5.48 -15.86 9.37
CA PRO A 135 -4.49 -16.95 9.37
C PRO A 135 -3.13 -16.53 8.79
N ALA A 136 -3.12 -15.60 7.81
CA ALA A 136 -1.89 -15.07 7.23
C ALA A 136 -1.04 -14.33 8.26
N PHE A 137 -1.67 -13.52 9.13
CA PHE A 137 -0.97 -12.86 10.24
C PHE A 137 -0.32 -13.88 11.17
N CYS A 138 -1.09 -14.91 11.57
CA CYS A 138 -0.60 -15.95 12.49
C CYS A 138 0.61 -16.69 11.90
N THR A 139 0.51 -17.15 10.65
CA THR A 139 1.60 -17.86 9.97
C THR A 139 2.85 -17.00 9.88
N GLN A 140 2.71 -15.75 9.41
CA GLN A 140 3.86 -14.87 9.22
C GLN A 140 4.50 -14.44 10.54
N LEU A 141 3.70 -14.25 11.59
CA LEU A 141 4.24 -13.97 12.92
C LEU A 141 5.07 -15.15 13.44
N ILE A 142 4.58 -16.38 13.28
CA ILE A 142 5.33 -17.60 13.65
C ILE A 142 6.64 -17.64 12.87
N GLU A 143 6.61 -17.46 11.56
CA GLU A 143 7.82 -17.43 10.72
C GLU A 143 8.83 -16.38 11.16
N ILE A 144 8.37 -15.16 11.47
CA ILE A 144 9.22 -14.07 11.94
C ILE A 144 9.91 -14.44 13.26
N MET A 145 9.15 -15.01 14.21
CA MET A 145 9.68 -15.39 15.53
C MET A 145 10.65 -16.58 15.42
N GLU A 146 10.31 -17.60 14.63
CA GLU A 146 11.20 -18.75 14.40
C GLU A 146 12.48 -18.34 13.65
N ASN A 147 12.38 -17.40 12.71
CA ASN A 147 13.56 -16.86 12.01
C ASN A 147 14.47 -16.05 12.95
N HIS A 148 13.92 -15.42 13.99
CA HIS A 148 14.74 -14.80 15.04
C HIS A 148 15.43 -15.85 15.92
N GLY A 149 14.74 -16.95 16.25
CA GLY A 149 15.33 -18.15 16.84
C GLY A 149 15.74 -18.05 18.32
N GLU A 150 15.72 -16.85 18.92
CA GLU A 150 16.06 -16.61 20.33
C GLU A 150 14.86 -16.80 21.27
N TRP A 151 14.23 -17.98 21.24
CA TRP A 151 13.15 -18.35 22.16
C TRP A 151 13.62 -18.43 23.62
N SER A 152 12.70 -18.24 24.58
CA SER A 152 13.02 -18.44 25.99
C SER A 152 13.40 -19.89 26.27
N GLU A 153 14.34 -20.13 27.19
CA GLU A 153 14.63 -21.48 27.66
C GLU A 153 13.58 -22.03 28.63
N GLY A 154 12.55 -21.25 28.99
CA GLY A 154 11.51 -21.65 29.95
C GLY A 154 12.06 -21.89 31.37
N LYS A 155 13.16 -21.23 31.70
CA LYS A 155 13.78 -21.26 33.03
C LYS A 155 13.46 -19.97 33.76
N ASN A 156 13.41 -20.03 35.09
CA ASN A 156 13.26 -18.82 35.91
C ASN A 156 14.39 -17.81 35.73
N LYS A 157 15.44 -18.09 34.95
CA LYS A 157 16.48 -17.13 34.61
C LYS A 157 16.40 -16.81 33.11
N ASP A 158 15.95 -15.60 32.79
CA ASP A 158 15.92 -15.09 31.42
C ASP A 158 16.88 -13.90 31.28
N PRO A 159 17.99 -14.05 30.54
CA PRO A 159 18.97 -12.98 30.36
C PRO A 159 18.44 -11.79 29.52
N ARG A 160 17.29 -11.92 28.85
CA ARG A 160 16.64 -10.84 28.09
C ARG A 160 15.90 -9.85 28.99
N LEU A 161 15.60 -10.23 30.23
CA LEU A 161 14.95 -9.36 31.21
C LEU A 161 15.99 -8.57 32.02
N ALA A 162 15.72 -7.27 32.25
CA ALA A 162 16.60 -6.40 33.03
C ALA A 162 16.86 -6.87 34.49
N GLY A 163 16.05 -7.81 35.00
CA GLY A 163 16.21 -8.45 36.31
C GLY A 163 16.69 -9.90 36.28
N GLY A 164 16.88 -10.49 35.10
CA GLY A 164 17.41 -11.85 34.94
C GLY A 164 16.54 -12.97 35.51
N TYR A 165 15.31 -12.70 35.97
CA TYR A 165 14.42 -13.67 36.59
C TYR A 165 12.98 -13.55 36.09
N GLU A 166 12.40 -14.67 35.62
CA GLU A 166 11.01 -14.77 35.15
C GLU A 166 10.20 -15.56 36.19
N ASN A 167 9.19 -14.93 36.81
CA ASN A 167 8.41 -15.54 37.90
C ASN A 167 7.51 -16.69 37.42
N VAL A 168 7.15 -16.71 36.13
CA VAL A 168 6.36 -17.76 35.49
C VAL A 168 6.94 -17.99 34.10
N PRO A 169 7.84 -18.97 33.93
CA PRO A 169 8.54 -19.15 32.66
C PRO A 169 7.61 -19.58 31.54
N THR A 170 7.76 -18.93 30.40
CA THR A 170 7.08 -19.29 29.16
C THR A 170 8.11 -19.56 28.06
N ARG A 171 7.76 -20.39 27.08
CA ARG A 171 8.57 -20.64 25.89
C ARG A 171 7.86 -20.09 24.67
#